data_AF-A0A538AFR2-F1
#
_entry.id   AF-A0A538AFR2-F1
#
_cell.length_a   1.000
_cell.length_b   1.000
_cell.length_c   1.000
_cell.angle_alpha   90.00
_cell.angle_beta   90.00
_cell.angle_gamma   90.00
#
_symmetry.space_group_name_H-M   'P 1'
#
loop_
_entity.id
_entity.type
_entity.pdbx_description
1 polymer ?
#
loop_
_entity_poly.entity_id
_entity_poly.type
_entity_poly.pdbx_seq_one_letter_code
_entity_poly.pdbx_strand_id
1 'polypeptide(L)'
;MSTSTDGGLTWGPVRTPSVPSGLSGQPLVQPNGNVIVPYNSSNIRAFRSTDGGNTWSSSVSVASDIEHGVNGGLRGGGLISAEISGDGTVYVAWQDCRFRTGCASNDIVYSSSADGITWSAVQRVPIDATTSTVDHFIPGIGIDRATSGATTRIGVAYYYYPVSSCNSSTCQLTVGFISSRDNGATWSTAQQVSRAMNLSWIAITNQGRMVGDYVSTSFTADGKAHPVFAIAKPPQGGACNYTPPTLVCREQLATATFDVMGSAAGPGVSTASEKPVFRPRKRQLHPRLRTAN
;
A
#
# COMPACT_ATOMS: atom_id res chain seq x y z
N MET A 1 -5.43 -12.01 -15.34
CA MET A 1 -5.38 -10.57 -15.69
C MET A 1 -6.40 -10.30 -16.78
N SER A 2 -7.07 -9.15 -16.77
CA SER A 2 -7.93 -8.69 -17.87
C SER A 2 -7.64 -7.21 -18.12
N THR A 3 -7.86 -6.74 -19.35
CA THR A 3 -7.66 -5.35 -19.76
C THR A 3 -8.98 -4.75 -20.22
N SER A 4 -9.08 -3.43 -20.09
CA SER A 4 -10.19 -2.62 -20.60
C SER A 4 -9.61 -1.51 -21.46
N THR A 5 -10.26 -1.22 -22.58
CA THR A 5 -9.89 -0.16 -23.52
C THR A 5 -10.85 1.02 -23.51
N ASP A 6 -11.87 0.98 -22.64
CA ASP A 6 -12.98 1.94 -22.58
C ASP A 6 -13.16 2.54 -21.17
N GLY A 7 -12.08 2.59 -20.40
CA GLY A 7 -12.10 3.16 -19.05
C GLY A 7 -12.78 2.27 -18.01
N GLY A 8 -12.81 0.95 -18.23
CA GLY A 8 -13.37 -0.04 -17.32
C GLY A 8 -14.86 -0.34 -17.52
N LEU A 9 -15.47 0.16 -18.61
CA LEU A 9 -16.88 -0.10 -18.94
C LEU A 9 -17.08 -1.56 -19.39
N THR A 10 -16.15 -2.08 -20.19
CA THR A 10 -16.09 -3.48 -20.59
C THR A 10 -14.69 -4.05 -20.35
N TRP A 11 -14.63 -5.36 -20.17
CA TRP A 11 -13.40 -6.10 -19.88
C TRP A 11 -13.20 -7.22 -20.89
N GLY A 12 -11.99 -7.35 -21.38
CA GLY A 12 -11.60 -8.45 -22.25
C GLY A 12 -11.57 -9.80 -21.53
N PRO A 13 -11.28 -10.89 -22.27
CA PRO A 13 -11.12 -12.22 -21.67
C PRO A 13 -9.99 -12.24 -20.64
N VAL A 14 -10.11 -13.11 -19.64
CA VAL A 14 -9.05 -13.33 -18.66
C VAL A 14 -7.87 -14.02 -19.34
N ARG A 15 -6.69 -13.40 -19.22
CA ARG A 15 -5.40 -13.95 -19.61
C ARG A 15 -4.59 -14.23 -18.34
N THR A 16 -4.35 -15.50 -18.06
CA THR A 16 -3.57 -15.93 -16.91
C THR A 16 -2.12 -16.21 -17.31
N PRO A 17 -1.14 -15.76 -16.52
CA PRO A 17 0.19 -16.34 -16.63
C PRO A 17 0.09 -17.84 -16.26
N SER A 18 0.80 -18.70 -16.99
CA SER A 18 0.59 -20.16 -16.95
C SER A 18 1.06 -20.86 -15.67
N VAL A 19 1.84 -20.19 -14.82
CA VAL A 19 2.56 -20.83 -13.69
C VAL A 19 2.55 -20.06 -12.36
N PRO A 20 2.63 -18.71 -12.29
CA PRO A 20 2.82 -18.06 -10.99
C PRO A 20 1.52 -18.00 -10.18
N SER A 21 1.56 -18.56 -8.97
CA SER A 21 0.55 -18.39 -7.92
C SER A 21 1.12 -17.57 -6.77
N GLY A 22 0.33 -16.66 -6.21
CA GLY A 22 0.72 -15.85 -5.07
C GLY A 22 -0.33 -14.80 -4.75
N LEU A 23 -0.02 -13.95 -3.79
CA LEU A 23 -0.84 -12.82 -3.37
C LEU A 23 -0.17 -11.51 -3.80
N SER A 24 -0.88 -10.39 -3.62
CA SER A 24 -0.30 -9.05 -3.81
C SER A 24 0.18 -8.72 -5.23
N GLY A 25 -0.36 -9.38 -6.26
CA GLY A 25 -0.04 -9.06 -7.64
C GLY A 25 -0.47 -7.64 -8.01
N GLN A 26 0.49 -6.76 -8.31
CA GLN A 26 0.23 -5.35 -8.63
C GLN A 26 0.72 -5.02 -10.06
N PRO A 27 -0.17 -4.92 -11.05
CA PRO A 27 0.24 -4.58 -12.41
C PRO A 27 0.64 -3.12 -12.56
N LEU A 28 1.83 -2.89 -13.12
CA LEU A 28 2.40 -1.59 -13.42
C LEU A 28 2.66 -1.50 -14.92
N VAL A 29 2.04 -0.51 -15.58
CA VAL A 29 2.15 -0.31 -17.03
C VAL A 29 3.26 0.71 -17.30
N GLN A 30 4.31 0.28 -17.97
CA GLN A 30 5.41 1.13 -18.40
C GLN A 30 4.96 2.04 -19.56
N PRO A 31 5.62 3.19 -19.80
CA PRO A 31 5.26 4.11 -20.89
C PRO A 31 5.25 3.48 -22.29
N ASN A 32 6.03 2.41 -22.51
CA ASN A 32 6.09 1.66 -23.76
C ASN A 32 4.98 0.60 -23.92
N GLY A 33 4.06 0.48 -22.96
CA GLY A 33 2.96 -0.49 -22.97
C GLY A 33 3.30 -1.87 -22.40
N ASN A 34 4.54 -2.09 -21.97
CA ASN A 34 4.88 -3.29 -21.19
C ASN A 34 4.17 -3.26 -19.84
N VAL A 35 3.87 -4.43 -19.29
CA VAL A 35 3.27 -4.58 -17.96
C VAL A 35 4.19 -5.41 -17.09
N ILE A 36 4.62 -4.88 -15.95
CA ILE A 36 5.38 -5.62 -14.93
C ILE A 36 4.45 -5.88 -13.75
N VAL A 37 4.42 -7.12 -13.26
CA VAL A 37 3.56 -7.53 -12.14
C VAL A 37 4.44 -8.14 -11.06
N PRO A 38 4.95 -7.34 -10.11
CA PRO A 38 5.47 -7.85 -8.86
C PRO A 38 4.35 -8.50 -8.03
N TYR A 39 4.70 -9.51 -7.24
CA TYR A 39 3.80 -10.25 -6.37
C TYR A 39 4.58 -10.97 -5.26
N ASN A 40 3.87 -11.47 -4.24
CA ASN A 40 4.44 -12.29 -3.17
C ASN A 40 3.96 -13.74 -3.30
N SER A 41 4.91 -14.68 -3.31
CA SER A 41 4.65 -16.13 -3.21
C SER A 41 5.59 -16.80 -2.21
N SER A 42 5.58 -16.31 -0.96
CA SER A 42 6.58 -16.62 0.09
C SER A 42 8.00 -16.12 -0.22
N ASN A 43 8.15 -15.41 -1.33
CA ASN A 43 9.31 -14.65 -1.78
C ASN A 43 8.76 -13.53 -2.68
N ILE A 44 9.51 -12.45 -2.83
CA ILE A 44 9.12 -11.37 -3.74
C ILE A 44 9.55 -11.77 -5.15
N ARG A 45 8.58 -11.76 -6.07
CA ARG A 45 8.74 -12.23 -7.44
C ARG A 45 8.08 -11.27 -8.41
N ALA A 46 8.44 -11.37 -9.68
CA ALA A 46 7.80 -10.61 -10.74
C ALA A 46 7.62 -11.46 -12.00
N PHE A 47 6.67 -11.09 -12.84
CA PHE A 47 6.56 -11.53 -14.23
C PHE A 47 6.13 -10.33 -15.06
N ARG A 48 6.31 -10.38 -16.40
CA ARG A 48 5.98 -9.25 -17.26
C ARG A 48 5.27 -9.66 -18.55
N SER A 49 4.66 -8.69 -19.19
CA SER A 49 4.16 -8.76 -20.57
C SER A 49 4.83 -7.65 -21.38
N THR A 50 5.17 -7.94 -22.63
CA THR A 50 5.71 -6.96 -23.59
C THR A 50 4.75 -6.72 -24.77
N ASP A 51 3.50 -7.12 -24.61
CA ASP A 51 2.47 -7.09 -25.65
C ASP A 51 1.11 -6.63 -25.12
N GLY A 52 1.12 -5.75 -24.11
CA GLY A 52 -0.10 -5.15 -23.54
C GLY A 52 -0.95 -6.13 -22.72
N GLY A 53 -0.35 -7.16 -22.15
CA GLY A 53 -1.01 -8.20 -21.34
C GLY A 53 -1.56 -9.37 -22.16
N ASN A 54 -1.21 -9.50 -23.44
CA ASN A 54 -1.67 -10.59 -24.29
C ASN A 54 -0.99 -11.93 -23.95
N THR A 55 0.30 -11.89 -23.66
CA THR A 55 1.10 -13.02 -23.16
C THR A 55 1.94 -12.59 -21.96
N TRP A 56 2.37 -13.57 -21.16
CA TRP A 56 3.12 -13.34 -19.91
C TRP A 56 4.38 -14.19 -19.88
N SER A 57 5.49 -13.60 -19.42
CA SER A 57 6.75 -14.29 -19.20
C SER A 57 6.66 -15.27 -18.03
N SER A 58 7.65 -16.14 -17.92
CA SER A 58 7.94 -16.86 -16.68
C SER A 58 8.24 -15.87 -15.54
N SER A 59 8.02 -16.31 -14.30
CA SER A 59 8.33 -15.52 -13.12
C SER A 59 9.83 -15.51 -12.80
N VAL A 60 10.36 -14.32 -12.53
CA VAL A 60 11.71 -14.08 -12.01
C VAL A 60 11.69 -13.78 -10.51
N SER A 61 12.82 -14.03 -9.85
CA SER A 61 13.02 -13.66 -8.45
C SER A 61 13.36 -12.18 -8.32
N VAL A 62 12.76 -11.49 -7.35
CA VAL A 62 13.14 -10.13 -6.93
C VAL A 62 13.99 -10.21 -5.67
N ALA A 63 13.47 -10.85 -4.63
CA ALA A 63 14.15 -11.03 -3.36
C ALA A 63 13.54 -12.19 -2.55
N SER A 64 14.33 -12.73 -1.62
CA SER A 64 13.77 -13.51 -0.52
C SER A 64 12.93 -12.64 0.39
N ASP A 65 11.84 -13.20 0.90
CA ASP A 65 10.99 -12.59 1.92
C ASP A 65 11.51 -12.99 3.30
N ILE A 66 11.97 -12.02 4.08
CA ILE A 66 12.62 -12.23 5.38
C ILE A 66 11.96 -11.26 6.36
N GLU A 67 10.90 -11.71 7.04
CA GLU A 67 10.11 -10.85 7.92
C GLU A 67 10.13 -11.27 9.39
N HIS A 68 10.01 -10.26 10.25
CA HIS A 68 9.61 -10.40 11.64
C HIS A 68 8.07 -10.46 11.71
N GLY A 69 7.52 -11.42 12.45
CA GLY A 69 6.08 -11.50 12.65
C GLY A 69 5.56 -10.33 13.50
N VAL A 70 4.69 -9.50 12.92
CA VAL A 70 4.13 -8.32 13.61
C VAL A 70 3.35 -8.74 14.87
N ASN A 71 3.75 -8.20 16.02
CA ASN A 71 3.20 -8.60 17.31
C ASN A 71 1.75 -8.12 17.55
N GLY A 72 1.13 -8.70 18.59
CA GLY A 72 -0.21 -8.30 19.06
C GLY A 72 -1.38 -8.87 18.26
N GLY A 73 -1.13 -9.79 17.33
CA GLY A 73 -2.17 -10.43 16.51
C GLY A 73 -2.75 -9.52 15.42
N LEU A 74 -1.97 -8.53 14.97
CA LEU A 74 -2.29 -7.73 13.81
C LEU A 74 -2.08 -8.59 12.55
N ARG A 75 -3.07 -8.59 11.66
CA ARG A 75 -2.93 -9.13 10.31
C ARG A 75 -2.18 -8.10 9.48
N GLY A 76 -0.90 -8.37 9.23
CA GLY A 76 -0.03 -7.51 8.43
C GLY A 76 0.98 -8.27 7.57
N GLY A 77 0.73 -9.56 7.26
CA GLY A 77 1.67 -10.43 6.57
C GLY A 77 2.21 -9.78 5.29
N GLY A 78 3.53 -9.90 5.04
CA GLY A 78 4.40 -9.14 4.12
C GLY A 78 3.94 -8.96 2.67
N LEU A 79 2.77 -8.37 2.47
CA LEU A 79 2.26 -7.95 1.17
C LEU A 79 3.08 -6.77 0.66
N ILE A 80 3.22 -6.71 -0.66
CA ILE A 80 4.01 -5.68 -1.33
C ILE A 80 3.15 -4.45 -1.65
N SER A 81 3.81 -3.32 -1.77
CA SER A 81 3.31 -2.14 -2.48
C SER A 81 4.28 -1.79 -3.61
N ALA A 82 3.77 -1.42 -4.77
CA ALA A 82 4.60 -1.15 -5.94
C ALA A 82 4.04 0.01 -6.76
N GLU A 83 4.95 0.82 -7.29
CA GLU A 83 4.66 1.99 -8.11
C GLU A 83 5.73 2.18 -9.19
N ILE A 84 5.49 3.11 -10.12
CA ILE A 84 6.33 3.33 -11.30
C ILE A 84 6.67 4.82 -11.49
N SER A 85 7.92 5.13 -11.85
CA SER A 85 8.39 6.47 -12.19
C SER A 85 8.09 6.86 -13.64
N GLY A 86 8.33 8.13 -14.00
CA GLY A 86 8.07 8.66 -15.33
C GLY A 86 8.90 8.02 -16.45
N ASP A 87 10.09 7.49 -16.14
CA ASP A 87 10.92 6.72 -17.07
C ASP A 87 10.54 5.23 -17.17
N GLY A 88 9.52 4.80 -16.42
CA GLY A 88 9.06 3.43 -16.40
C GLY A 88 9.79 2.50 -15.43
N THR A 89 10.67 3.03 -14.57
CA THR A 89 11.29 2.23 -13.50
C THR A 89 10.25 1.85 -12.45
N VAL A 90 10.11 0.56 -12.19
CA VAL A 90 9.22 0.00 -11.17
C VAL A 90 9.95 -0.06 -9.83
N TYR A 91 9.24 0.28 -8.76
CA TYR A 91 9.69 0.18 -7.37
C TYR A 91 8.73 -0.73 -6.64
N VAL A 92 9.26 -1.67 -5.85
CA VAL A 92 8.50 -2.59 -5.02
C VAL A 92 9.00 -2.45 -3.59
N ALA A 93 8.09 -2.21 -2.65
CA ALA A 93 8.36 -2.06 -1.24
C ALA A 93 7.61 -3.12 -0.41
N TRP A 94 8.25 -3.59 0.65
CA TRP A 94 7.71 -4.56 1.60
C TRP A 94 8.37 -4.39 2.97
N GLN A 95 7.88 -5.13 3.97
CA GLN A 95 8.47 -5.18 5.30
C GLN A 95 9.54 -6.28 5.36
N ASP A 96 10.67 -6.00 6.01
CA ASP A 96 11.79 -6.92 6.00
C ASP A 96 12.73 -6.70 7.18
N CYS A 97 13.22 -7.78 7.79
CA CYS A 97 14.06 -7.73 8.97
C CYS A 97 15.54 -8.04 8.69
N ARG A 98 15.97 -8.20 7.43
CA ARG A 98 17.36 -8.59 7.07
C ARG A 98 18.43 -7.62 7.59
N PHE A 99 18.06 -6.36 7.81
CA PHE A 99 18.94 -5.32 8.32
C PHE A 99 18.92 -5.20 9.85
N ARG A 100 18.09 -6.01 10.53
CA ARG A 100 17.93 -6.03 11.99
C ARG A 100 18.57 -7.29 12.56
N THR A 101 19.46 -7.12 13.55
CA THR A 101 20.11 -8.25 14.22
C THR A 101 19.06 -9.20 14.82
N GLY A 102 19.17 -10.49 14.48
CA GLY A 102 18.26 -11.52 14.99
C GLY A 102 16.81 -11.37 14.51
N CYS A 103 16.54 -10.57 13.47
CA CYS A 103 15.18 -10.32 12.98
C CYS A 103 14.23 -9.82 14.09
N ALA A 104 14.74 -8.93 14.95
CA ALA A 104 14.02 -8.46 16.15
C ALA A 104 12.86 -7.49 15.85
N SER A 105 12.81 -6.92 14.65
CA SER A 105 11.74 -6.07 14.12
C SER A 105 11.88 -5.96 12.59
N ASN A 106 10.89 -5.38 11.91
CA ASN A 106 10.95 -5.06 10.49
C ASN A 106 11.40 -3.62 10.21
N ASP A 107 12.08 -3.45 9.09
CA ASP A 107 12.20 -2.19 8.35
C ASP A 107 11.24 -2.18 7.15
N ILE A 108 11.02 -1.01 6.57
CA ILE A 108 10.55 -0.93 5.19
C ILE A 108 11.75 -0.98 4.26
N VAL A 109 11.68 -1.85 3.26
CA VAL A 109 12.72 -1.99 2.22
C VAL A 109 12.08 -1.85 0.84
N TYR A 110 12.91 -1.65 -0.18
CA TYR A 110 12.47 -1.66 -1.56
C TYR A 110 13.53 -2.21 -2.53
N SER A 111 13.08 -2.62 -3.71
CA SER A 111 13.92 -2.94 -4.87
C SER A 111 13.29 -2.32 -6.11
N SER A 112 14.11 -2.03 -7.12
CA SER A 112 13.68 -1.37 -8.35
C SER A 112 14.13 -2.11 -9.59
N SER A 113 13.42 -1.91 -10.70
CA SER A 113 13.74 -2.50 -12.00
C SER A 113 13.22 -1.65 -13.15
N ALA A 114 14.05 -1.47 -14.18
CA ALA A 114 13.64 -0.80 -15.42
C ALA A 114 12.93 -1.76 -16.40
N ASP A 115 13.03 -3.07 -16.19
CA ASP A 115 12.58 -4.07 -17.18
C ASP A 115 11.76 -5.21 -16.57
N GLY A 116 11.68 -5.32 -15.24
CA GLY A 116 10.99 -6.39 -14.54
C GLY A 116 11.71 -7.75 -14.59
N ILE A 117 12.93 -7.81 -15.12
CA ILE A 117 13.78 -9.02 -15.17
C ILE A 117 14.95 -8.87 -14.21
N THR A 118 15.70 -7.77 -14.32
CA THR A 118 16.83 -7.48 -13.44
C THR A 118 16.42 -6.48 -12.38
N TRP A 119 16.59 -6.88 -11.13
CA TRP A 119 16.19 -6.10 -9.96
C TRP A 119 17.41 -5.60 -9.21
N SER A 120 17.33 -4.39 -8.67
CA SER A 120 18.37 -3.85 -7.80
C SER A 120 18.51 -4.70 -6.54
N ALA A 121 19.67 -4.61 -5.89
CA ALA A 121 19.80 -5.06 -4.52
C ALA A 121 18.72 -4.40 -3.65
N VAL A 122 18.29 -5.11 -2.61
CA VAL A 122 17.28 -4.61 -1.67
C VAL A 122 17.89 -3.48 -0.84
N GLN A 123 17.19 -2.36 -0.81
CA GLN A 123 17.60 -1.14 -0.11
C GLN A 123 16.66 -0.87 1.06
N ARG A 124 17.22 -0.49 2.20
CA ARG A 124 16.47 -0.10 3.39
C ARG A 124 16.02 1.35 3.28
N VAL A 125 14.77 1.62 3.64
CA VAL A 125 14.31 2.99 3.92
C VAL A 125 14.79 3.37 5.32
N PRO A 126 15.68 4.38 5.49
CA PRO A 126 16.33 4.67 6.76
C PRO A 126 15.42 5.49 7.70
N ILE A 127 14.30 4.89 8.14
CA ILE A 127 13.32 5.54 9.03
C ILE A 127 13.94 5.84 10.40
N ASP A 128 14.72 4.91 10.93
CA ASP A 128 15.47 5.03 12.18
C ASP A 128 16.77 4.20 12.15
N ALA A 129 17.49 4.14 13.27
CA ALA A 129 18.67 3.29 13.39
C ALA A 129 18.29 1.80 13.42
N THR A 130 19.11 0.94 12.81
CA THR A 130 18.89 -0.53 12.79
C THR A 130 18.93 -1.17 14.18
N THR A 131 19.42 -0.45 15.19
CA THR A 131 19.43 -0.84 16.60
C THR A 131 18.19 -0.39 17.39
N SER A 132 17.25 0.32 16.75
CA SER A 132 15.99 0.73 17.40
C SER A 132 15.09 -0.46 17.70
N THR A 133 14.11 -0.26 18.56
CA THR A 133 13.06 -1.24 18.86
C THR A 133 11.85 -1.11 17.95
N VAL A 134 11.86 -0.23 16.95
CA VAL A 134 10.67 0.08 16.17
C VAL A 134 10.46 -1.00 15.10
N ASP A 135 9.21 -1.41 14.92
CA ASP A 135 8.77 -2.40 13.93
C ASP A 135 7.92 -1.70 12.87
N HIS A 136 8.34 -1.74 11.60
CA HIS A 136 7.68 -1.04 10.49
C HIS A 136 7.09 -2.03 9.48
N PHE A 137 5.82 -1.88 9.15
CA PHE A 137 5.07 -2.88 8.38
C PHE A 137 3.95 -2.26 7.54
N ILE A 138 3.40 -3.05 6.62
CA ILE A 138 2.31 -2.67 5.69
C ILE A 138 2.63 -1.33 4.98
N PRO A 139 3.70 -1.29 4.15
CA PRO A 139 4.05 -0.07 3.43
C PRO A 139 3.06 0.23 2.30
N GLY A 140 2.90 1.52 2.01
CA GLY A 140 2.35 2.04 0.77
C GLY A 140 3.36 2.98 0.12
N ILE A 141 4.04 2.52 -0.93
CA ILE A 141 4.98 3.34 -1.71
C ILE A 141 4.22 4.13 -2.78
N GLY A 142 4.55 5.41 -2.90
CA GLY A 142 4.13 6.31 -3.95
C GLY A 142 5.35 6.81 -4.71
N ILE A 143 5.27 6.83 -6.03
CA ILE A 143 6.29 7.40 -6.90
C ILE A 143 5.66 8.51 -7.73
N ASP A 144 6.32 9.66 -7.82
CA ASP A 144 5.84 10.73 -8.68
C ASP A 144 6.20 10.46 -10.14
N ARG A 145 5.18 10.16 -10.94
CA ARG A 145 5.32 9.91 -12.39
C ARG A 145 5.76 11.13 -13.19
N ALA A 146 5.70 12.34 -12.63
CA ALA A 146 6.29 13.52 -13.25
C ALA A 146 7.82 13.60 -13.09
N THR A 147 8.44 12.66 -12.35
CA THR A 147 9.87 12.60 -12.10
C THR A 147 10.47 11.26 -12.52
N SER A 148 11.80 11.23 -12.70
CA SER A 148 12.51 10.09 -13.27
C SER A 148 13.99 10.10 -12.90
N GLY A 149 14.68 8.97 -13.08
CA GLY A 149 16.11 8.84 -12.84
C GLY A 149 16.53 9.29 -11.45
N ALA A 150 17.61 10.07 -11.37
CA ALA A 150 18.17 10.54 -10.10
C ALA A 150 17.30 11.54 -9.34
N THR A 151 16.24 12.08 -9.94
CA THR A 151 15.32 13.05 -9.30
C THR A 151 13.96 12.44 -8.98
N THR A 152 13.81 11.12 -9.13
CA THR A 152 12.57 10.42 -8.79
C THR A 152 12.16 10.74 -7.35
N ARG A 153 10.96 11.29 -7.19
CA ARG A 153 10.36 11.56 -5.88
C ARG A 153 9.62 10.32 -5.37
N ILE A 154 9.91 9.96 -4.13
CA ILE A 154 9.36 8.78 -3.45
C ILE A 154 8.66 9.24 -2.17
N GLY A 155 7.46 8.74 -1.92
CA GLY A 155 6.76 8.89 -0.64
C GLY A 155 6.37 7.51 -0.12
N VAL A 156 6.58 7.26 1.17
CA VAL A 156 6.26 5.97 1.79
C VAL A 156 5.45 6.24 3.04
N ALA A 157 4.18 5.83 3.02
CA ALA A 157 3.39 5.67 4.24
C ALA A 157 3.54 4.24 4.75
N TYR A 158 3.47 4.06 6.06
CA TYR A 158 3.63 2.76 6.70
C TYR A 158 2.95 2.77 8.06
N TYR A 159 2.65 1.58 8.57
CA TYR A 159 2.34 1.40 9.98
C TYR A 159 3.60 1.03 10.76
N TYR A 160 3.62 1.36 12.04
CA TYR A 160 4.69 0.94 12.92
C TYR A 160 4.24 0.76 14.37
N TYR A 161 5.03 -0.01 15.11
CA TYR A 161 5.05 -0.01 16.57
C TYR A 161 6.34 0.62 17.09
N PRO A 162 6.29 1.58 18.02
CA PRO A 162 7.50 2.14 18.64
C PRO A 162 8.38 1.10 19.36
N VAL A 163 7.77 -0.01 19.79
CA VAL A 163 8.43 -1.13 20.46
C VAL A 163 7.91 -2.44 19.86
N SER A 164 8.79 -3.20 19.22
CA SER A 164 8.47 -4.46 18.54
C SER A 164 8.04 -5.54 19.53
N SER A 165 8.66 -5.60 20.71
CA SER A 165 8.37 -6.55 21.80
C SER A 165 7.09 -6.21 22.60
N CYS A 166 6.05 -5.75 21.91
CA CYS A 166 4.73 -5.48 22.49
C CYS A 166 3.80 -6.70 22.42
N ASN A 167 2.63 -6.60 23.06
CA ASN A 167 1.56 -7.59 22.98
C ASN A 167 0.22 -6.92 22.67
N SER A 168 -0.86 -7.70 22.55
CA SER A 168 -2.18 -7.21 22.13
C SER A 168 -2.75 -6.05 22.97
N SER A 169 -2.27 -5.89 24.21
CA SER A 169 -2.67 -4.80 25.12
C SER A 169 -1.69 -3.61 25.14
N THR A 170 -0.43 -3.82 24.72
CA THR A 170 0.62 -2.79 24.80
C THR A 170 1.06 -2.25 23.44
N CYS A 171 0.76 -2.95 22.33
CA CYS A 171 1.10 -2.48 20.99
C CYS A 171 0.35 -1.17 20.67
N GLN A 172 1.13 -0.18 20.24
CA GLN A 172 0.67 1.17 19.90
C GLN A 172 0.80 1.39 18.39
N LEU A 173 -0.22 0.98 17.65
CA LEU A 173 -0.24 1.09 16.19
C LEU A 173 -0.25 2.55 15.76
N THR A 174 0.72 2.96 14.95
CA THR A 174 0.86 4.35 14.51
C THR A 174 1.15 4.39 13.02
N VAL A 175 0.68 5.43 12.33
CA VAL A 175 0.98 5.69 10.91
C VAL A 175 2.15 6.66 10.82
N GLY A 176 3.14 6.30 10.01
CA GLY A 176 4.29 7.14 9.68
C GLY A 176 4.34 7.49 8.19
N PHE A 177 5.10 8.53 7.87
CA PHE A 177 5.43 8.91 6.49
C PHE A 177 6.89 9.35 6.39
N ILE A 178 7.55 8.97 5.30
CA ILE A 178 8.90 9.43 4.96
C ILE A 178 9.01 9.59 3.43
N SER A 179 9.90 10.45 2.97
CA SER A 179 10.03 10.72 1.54
C SER A 179 11.48 10.93 1.10
N SER A 180 11.72 10.78 -0.21
CA SER A 180 12.98 11.07 -0.87
C SER A 180 12.71 11.92 -2.12
N ARG A 181 13.66 12.80 -2.46
CA ARG A 181 13.62 13.67 -3.64
C ARG A 181 14.61 13.26 -4.73
N ASP A 182 15.42 12.25 -4.44
CA ASP A 182 16.64 11.92 -5.17
C ASP A 182 16.78 10.40 -5.34
N ASN A 183 15.67 9.75 -5.69
CA ASN A 183 15.62 8.32 -5.97
C ASN A 183 16.13 7.45 -4.80
N GLY A 184 15.81 7.86 -3.57
CA GLY A 184 16.17 7.15 -2.35
C GLY A 184 17.63 7.30 -1.92
N ALA A 185 18.41 8.17 -2.56
CA ALA A 185 19.79 8.47 -2.15
C ALA A 185 19.82 9.18 -0.78
N THR A 186 18.88 10.09 -0.53
CA THR A 186 18.64 10.70 0.77
C THR A 186 17.16 10.67 1.13
N TRP A 187 16.87 10.77 2.43
CA TRP A 187 15.51 10.68 2.96
C TRP A 187 15.25 11.83 3.93
N SER A 188 13.99 12.29 3.94
CA SER A 188 13.50 13.25 4.92
C SER A 188 13.54 12.66 6.33
N THR A 189 13.42 13.51 7.35
CA THR A 189 13.03 13.04 8.68
C THR A 189 11.66 12.35 8.59
N ALA A 190 11.52 11.20 9.24
CA ALA A 190 10.25 10.49 9.34
C ALA A 190 9.22 11.31 10.15
N GLN A 191 7.97 11.31 9.70
CA GLN A 191 6.88 12.05 10.30
C GLN A 191 5.85 11.09 10.87
N GLN A 192 5.43 11.33 12.11
CA GLN A 192 4.27 10.67 12.69
C GLN A 192 3.00 11.32 12.15
N VAL A 193 2.13 10.52 11.53
CA VAL A 193 0.92 10.99 10.83
C VAL A 193 -0.32 10.82 11.70
N SER A 194 -0.41 9.72 12.45
CA SER A 194 -1.53 9.44 13.34
C SER A 194 -1.12 9.52 14.81
N ARG A 195 -2.10 9.63 15.69
CA ARG A 195 -1.89 9.25 17.10
C ARG A 195 -1.72 7.73 17.20
N ALA A 196 -1.13 7.29 18.30
CA ALA A 196 -1.07 5.87 18.64
C ALA A 196 -2.48 5.30 18.85
N MET A 197 -2.70 4.09 18.34
CA MET A 197 -3.95 3.36 18.42
C MET A 197 -3.72 2.04 19.14
N ASN A 198 -4.53 1.78 20.16
CA ASN A 198 -4.55 0.45 20.78
C ASN A 198 -5.15 -0.54 19.80
N LEU A 199 -4.61 -1.76 19.77
CA LEU A 199 -5.15 -2.81 18.90
C LEU A 199 -6.62 -3.12 19.21
N SER A 200 -7.07 -3.00 20.46
CA SER A 200 -8.49 -3.16 20.80
C SER A 200 -9.44 -2.21 20.06
N TRP A 201 -8.94 -1.14 19.43
CA TRP A 201 -9.72 -0.18 18.65
C TRP A 201 -9.88 -0.57 17.18
N ILE A 202 -9.06 -1.49 16.68
CA ILE A 202 -9.03 -1.95 15.29
C ILE A 202 -10.01 -3.11 15.08
N ALA A 203 -10.66 -3.19 13.93
CA ALA A 203 -11.59 -4.27 13.59
C ALA A 203 -10.93 -5.65 13.69
N ILE A 204 -11.64 -6.58 14.33
CA ILE A 204 -11.26 -7.99 14.39
C ILE A 204 -11.86 -8.76 13.20
N THR A 205 -11.02 -9.56 12.54
CA THR A 205 -11.42 -10.50 11.48
C THR A 205 -11.17 -11.94 11.92
N ASN A 206 -11.51 -12.91 11.09
CA ASN A 206 -11.16 -14.32 11.32
C ASN A 206 -9.65 -14.61 11.22
N GLN A 207 -8.83 -13.64 10.79
CA GLN A 207 -7.37 -13.74 10.64
C GLN A 207 -6.59 -12.77 11.54
N GLY A 208 -7.27 -12.14 12.50
CA GLY A 208 -6.65 -11.15 13.40
C GLY A 208 -7.18 -9.74 13.17
N ARG A 209 -6.62 -8.78 13.91
CA ARG A 209 -7.02 -7.37 13.83
C ARG A 209 -6.42 -6.74 12.58
N MET A 210 -7.17 -5.91 11.87
CA MET A 210 -6.78 -5.51 10.52
C MET A 210 -7.10 -4.05 10.23
N VAL A 211 -6.10 -3.32 9.76
CA VAL A 211 -6.20 -1.94 9.24
C VAL A 211 -6.23 -1.86 7.70
N GLY A 212 -6.11 -3.01 7.05
CA GLY A 212 -5.99 -3.17 5.61
C GLY A 212 -4.92 -4.19 5.28
N ASP A 213 -5.06 -4.85 4.13
CA ASP A 213 -3.98 -5.65 3.54
C ASP A 213 -2.98 -4.74 2.80
N TYR A 214 -3.41 -3.52 2.46
CA TYR A 214 -2.67 -2.56 1.65
C TYR A 214 -2.82 -1.14 2.18
N VAL A 215 -1.75 -0.37 2.08
CA VAL A 215 -1.77 1.09 2.14
C VAL A 215 -1.48 1.60 0.73
N SER A 216 -2.28 2.55 0.25
CA SER A 216 -2.00 3.22 -1.02
C SER A 216 -1.36 4.58 -0.75
N THR A 217 -0.31 4.91 -1.50
CA THR A 217 0.25 6.27 -1.56
C THR A 217 0.34 6.67 -3.02
N SER A 218 -0.28 7.77 -3.40
CA SER A 218 -0.25 8.25 -4.78
C SER A 218 0.21 9.69 -4.86
N PHE A 219 0.98 10.00 -5.90
CA PHE A 219 1.22 11.39 -6.28
C PHE A 219 0.11 11.87 -7.21
N THR A 220 -0.38 13.09 -6.97
CA THR A 220 -1.35 13.72 -7.88
C THR A 220 -0.69 14.83 -8.71
N ALA A 221 -1.43 15.42 -9.63
CA ALA A 221 -0.93 16.47 -10.53
C ALA A 221 -0.41 17.73 -9.81
N ASP A 222 -0.71 17.89 -8.52
CA ASP A 222 -0.14 18.92 -7.65
C ASP A 222 1.32 18.63 -7.21
N GLY A 223 1.88 17.47 -7.59
CA GLY A 223 3.23 17.04 -7.24
C GLY A 223 3.39 16.63 -5.77
N LYS A 224 2.29 16.38 -5.05
CA LYS A 224 2.27 15.98 -3.64
C LYS A 224 1.87 14.53 -3.47
N ALA A 225 2.36 13.92 -2.39
CA ALA A 225 2.00 12.55 -2.02
C ALA A 225 0.76 12.53 -1.13
N HIS A 226 -0.16 11.61 -1.44
CA HIS A 226 -1.44 11.44 -0.74
C HIS A 226 -1.60 9.98 -0.33
N PRO A 227 -1.12 9.58 0.85
CA PRO A 227 -1.42 8.26 1.40
C PRO A 227 -2.87 8.14 1.89
N VAL A 228 -3.42 6.94 1.79
CA VAL A 228 -4.72 6.55 2.34
C VAL A 228 -4.51 5.37 3.28
N PHE A 229 -4.94 5.53 4.52
CA PHE A 229 -4.68 4.60 5.62
C PHE A 229 -5.86 4.58 6.60
N ALA A 230 -6.04 3.48 7.33
CA ALA A 230 -7.02 3.40 8.40
C ALA A 230 -6.49 4.04 9.70
N ILE A 231 -7.38 4.73 10.40
CA ILE A 231 -7.18 5.21 11.76
C ILE A 231 -8.38 4.82 12.63
N ALA A 232 -8.14 4.70 13.94
CA ALA A 232 -9.15 4.31 14.90
C ALA A 232 -9.11 5.15 16.18
N LYS A 233 -10.24 5.20 16.86
CA LYS A 233 -10.44 5.79 18.19
C LYS A 233 -11.00 4.73 19.13
N PRO A 234 -10.98 4.96 20.46
CA PRO A 234 -11.66 4.09 21.42
C PRO A 234 -13.08 3.72 20.97
N PRO A 235 -13.43 2.43 20.90
CA PRO A 235 -14.78 1.97 20.53
C PRO A 235 -15.82 2.40 21.57
N GLN A 236 -17.09 2.38 21.19
CA GLN A 236 -18.17 2.53 22.17
C GLN A 236 -18.37 1.22 22.93
N GLY A 237 -18.15 1.19 24.25
CA GLY A 237 -18.48 0.02 25.07
C GLY A 237 -17.46 -1.14 25.04
N GLY A 238 -16.18 -0.87 24.74
CA GLY A 238 -15.11 -1.87 24.90
C GLY A 238 -14.22 -2.01 23.66
N ALA A 239 -14.08 -3.24 23.15
CA ALA A 239 -13.29 -3.54 21.96
C ALA A 239 -14.10 -3.34 20.67
N CYS A 240 -13.43 -3.02 19.57
CA CYS A 240 -14.03 -2.93 18.25
C CYS A 240 -14.37 -4.35 17.76
N ASN A 241 -15.66 -4.69 17.86
CA ASN A 241 -16.24 -5.95 17.43
C ASN A 241 -17.50 -5.66 16.60
N TYR A 242 -17.78 -6.52 15.62
CA TYR A 242 -19.08 -6.55 14.97
C TYR A 242 -19.98 -7.54 15.71
N THR A 243 -21.03 -7.04 16.35
CA THR A 243 -22.07 -7.87 16.96
C THR A 243 -23.39 -7.47 16.32
N PRO A 244 -23.88 -8.21 15.30
CA PRO A 244 -25.09 -7.84 14.58
C PRO A 244 -26.24 -7.47 15.54
N PRO A 245 -26.94 -6.34 15.32
CA PRO A 245 -26.81 -5.40 14.21
C PRO A 245 -25.83 -4.23 14.45
N THR A 246 -25.14 -4.22 15.59
CA THR A 246 -24.32 -3.08 16.05
C THR A 246 -22.84 -3.22 15.69
N LEU A 247 -22.32 -2.21 14.99
CA LEU A 247 -20.88 -1.97 14.86
C LEU A 247 -20.47 -0.90 15.88
N VAL A 248 -19.66 -1.30 16.87
CA VAL A 248 -19.15 -0.37 17.92
C VAL A 248 -17.80 0.25 17.59
N CYS A 249 -17.25 -0.12 16.43
CA CYS A 249 -15.96 0.33 15.94
C CYS A 249 -15.97 1.81 15.57
N ARG A 250 -14.89 2.50 15.90
CA ARG A 250 -14.60 3.87 15.46
C ARG A 250 -13.35 3.90 14.60
N GLU A 251 -13.30 3.01 13.63
CA GLU A 251 -12.26 2.91 12.60
C GLU A 251 -12.75 3.52 11.29
N GLN A 252 -11.89 4.26 10.62
CA GLN A 252 -12.21 4.94 9.35
C GLN A 252 -10.96 5.09 8.49
N LEU A 253 -11.15 5.22 7.18
CA LEU A 253 -10.08 5.65 6.29
C LEU A 253 -9.82 7.15 6.47
N ALA A 254 -8.55 7.51 6.40
CA ALA A 254 -8.05 8.87 6.44
C ALA A 254 -7.04 9.07 5.32
N THR A 255 -6.81 10.33 4.98
CA THR A 255 -5.74 10.72 4.06
C THR A 255 -5.00 11.94 4.59
N ALA A 256 -3.76 12.09 4.18
CA ALA A 256 -2.94 13.25 4.45
C ALA A 256 -2.24 13.68 3.17
N THR A 257 -1.82 14.93 3.10
CA THR A 257 -1.11 15.47 1.95
C THR A 257 0.30 15.90 2.37
N PHE A 258 1.30 15.41 1.65
CA PHE A 258 2.70 15.72 1.90
C PHE A 258 3.32 16.39 0.69
N ASP A 259 3.79 17.62 0.88
CA ASP A 259 4.67 18.26 -0.08
C ASP A 259 6.09 17.71 0.10
N VAL A 260 6.45 16.77 -0.75
CA VAL A 260 7.77 16.14 -0.72
C VAL A 260 8.88 17.15 -1.03
N MET A 261 8.58 18.32 -1.61
CA MET A 261 9.53 19.41 -1.90
C MET A 261 9.56 20.51 -0.82
N GLY A 262 8.55 20.59 0.05
CA GLY A 262 8.45 21.60 1.11
C GLY A 262 9.43 21.39 2.27
N SER A 263 9.72 22.45 3.05
CA SER A 263 10.30 22.28 4.39
C SER A 263 9.26 21.64 5.31
N ALA A 264 9.70 20.89 6.33
CA ALA A 264 8.87 20.05 7.20
C ALA A 264 7.80 20.83 7.99
N ALA A 265 6.74 21.29 7.33
CA ALA A 265 5.48 21.64 7.97
C ALA A 265 4.72 20.34 8.25
N GLY A 266 4.14 20.22 9.46
CA GLY A 266 3.38 19.03 9.84
C GLY A 266 2.24 18.75 8.87
N PRO A 267 1.91 17.47 8.60
CA PRO A 267 0.93 17.13 7.59
C PRO A 267 -0.47 17.60 7.98
N GLY A 268 -1.19 18.18 7.02
CA GLY A 268 -2.63 18.34 7.13
C GLY A 268 -3.29 16.97 6.98
N VAL A 269 -3.71 16.36 8.09
CA VAL A 269 -4.52 15.14 8.07
C VAL A 269 -5.98 15.52 7.88
N SER A 270 -6.63 15.02 6.84
CA SER A 270 -8.05 15.25 6.60
C SER A 270 -8.83 13.93 6.64
N THR A 271 -9.98 13.96 7.30
CA THR A 271 -10.95 12.87 7.29
C THR A 271 -12.16 13.37 6.52
N ALA A 272 -12.32 12.94 5.28
CA ALA A 272 -13.54 13.24 4.54
C ALA A 272 -14.64 12.27 5.00
N SER A 273 -15.86 12.78 5.24
CA SER A 273 -17.04 11.90 5.23
C SER A 273 -17.18 11.36 3.81
N GLU A 274 -17.05 10.05 3.61
CA GLU A 274 -17.28 9.43 2.30
C GLU A 274 -18.62 9.90 1.72
N LYS A 275 -18.57 10.64 0.62
CA LYS A 275 -19.74 10.83 -0.25
C LYS A 275 -19.54 9.87 -1.42
N PRO A 276 -20.43 8.88 -1.62
CA PRO A 276 -20.35 8.01 -2.78
C PRO A 276 -20.26 8.84 -4.06
N VAL A 277 -19.17 8.66 -4.81
CA VAL A 277 -18.94 9.35 -6.10
C VAL A 277 -19.89 8.81 -7.17
N PHE A 278 -20.46 7.63 -6.97
CA PHE A 278 -21.45 7.03 -7.87
C PHE A 278 -22.89 7.25 -7.37
N ARG A 279 -23.65 8.09 -8.07
CA ARG A 279 -25.12 8.09 -8.02
C ARG A 279 -25.63 7.33 -9.26
N PRO A 280 -26.24 6.14 -9.13
CA PRO A 280 -26.89 5.53 -10.28
C PRO A 280 -27.94 6.52 -10.81
N ARG A 281 -27.91 6.81 -12.12
CA ARG A 281 -28.98 7.59 -12.76
C ARG A 281 -30.30 6.88 -12.44
N LYS A 282 -31.22 7.59 -11.75
CA LYS A 282 -32.58 7.09 -11.57
C LYS A 282 -33.12 6.74 -12.95
N ARG A 283 -33.46 5.46 -13.16
CA ARG A 283 -34.27 5.03 -14.31
C ARG A 283 -35.48 5.97 -14.36
N GLN A 284 -35.59 6.78 -15.40
CA GLN A 284 -36.87 7.43 -15.70
C GLN A 284 -37.86 6.29 -15.95
N LEU A 285 -38.79 6.11 -15.02
CA LEU A 285 -39.96 5.30 -15.27
C LEU A 285 -40.72 5.98 -16.41
N HIS A 286 -40.71 5.37 -17.60
CA HIS A 286 -41.62 5.77 -18.67
C HIS A 286 -43.06 5.66 -18.16
N PRO A 287 -43.94 6.63 -18.49
CA PRO A 287 -45.34 6.56 -18.10
C PRO A 287 -45.99 5.32 -18.72
N ARG A 288 -46.70 4.56 -17.89
CA ARG A 288 -47.46 3.38 -18.30
C ARG A 288 -48.40 3.76 -19.46
N LEU A 289 -48.31 3.00 -20.55
CA LEU A 289 -49.32 2.97 -21.60
C LEU A 289 -50.69 2.68 -20.97
N ARG A 290 -51.66 3.58 -21.22
CA ARG A 290 -53.08 3.31 -21.01
C ARG A 290 -53.48 2.17 -21.93
N THR A 291 -53.95 1.06 -21.37
CA THR A 291 -54.70 0.06 -22.12
C THR A 291 -56.11 0.61 -22.37
N ALA A 292 -56.46 0.83 -23.63
CA ALA A 292 -57.84 0.91 -24.07
C ALA A 292 -58.31 -0.50 -24.39
N ASN A 293 -59.35 -0.94 -23.67
CA ASN A 293 -60.51 -1.71 -24.14
C ASN A 293 -61.45 -1.91 -22.94
#